data_AF-A0A258L617-F1
#
_entry.id   AF-A0A258L617-F1
#
_cell.length_a   1.000
_cell.length_b   1.000
_cell.length_c   1.000
_cell.angle_alpha   90.00
_cell.angle_beta   90.00
_cell.angle_gamma   90.00
#
_symmetry.space_group_name_H-M   'P 1'
#
loop_
_entity.id
_entity.type
_entity.pdbx_description
1 polymer ?
#
loop_
_entity_poly.entity_id
_entity_poly.type
_entity_poly.pdbx_seq_one_letter_code
_entity_poly.pdbx_strand_id
1 'polypeptide(L)' 'MTATKTFEAGRTYWTRSICDSDCIFRATIIRRTAKSVWIKSMNGETVRRSIELHDGVEHIYPHGRYSMAACIGADRVEAA' A
#
# COMPACT_ATOMS: atom_id res chain seq x y z
N MET A 1 18.46 -11.37 -10.91
CA MET A 1 18.55 -10.60 -9.65
C MET A 1 17.26 -9.82 -9.51
N THR A 2 16.25 -10.41 -8.86
CA THR A 2 14.92 -9.79 -8.77
C THR A 2 14.96 -8.75 -7.66
N ALA A 3 14.95 -7.47 -8.03
CA ALA A 3 14.98 -6.38 -7.08
C ALA A 3 13.65 -6.37 -6.31
N THR A 4 13.71 -6.64 -5.00
CA THR A 4 12.54 -6.58 -4.13
C THR A 4 11.99 -5.16 -4.15
N LYS A 5 10.75 -4.98 -4.62
CA LYS A 5 10.11 -3.67 -4.59
C LYS A 5 9.61 -3.42 -3.18
N THR A 6 10.18 -2.41 -2.53
CA THR A 6 9.85 -2.04 -1.16
C THR A 6 9.21 -0.66 -1.10
N PHE A 7 8.38 -0.43 -0.09
CA PHE A 7 7.77 0.87 0.13
C PHE A 7 8.83 1.92 0.48
N GLU A 8 8.63 3.17 0.09
CA GLU A 8 9.49 4.29 0.46
C GLU A 8 8.67 5.30 1.28
N ALA A 9 9.25 5.80 2.36
CA ALA A 9 8.61 6.84 3.16
C ALA A 9 8.54 8.14 2.35
N GLY A 10 7.42 8.85 2.44
CA GLY A 10 7.15 10.08 1.69
C GLY A 10 6.58 9.86 0.28
N ARG A 11 6.44 8.61 -0.19
CA ARG A 11 5.79 8.31 -1.47
C ARG A 11 4.32 7.97 -1.31
N THR A 12 3.53 8.34 -2.32
CA THR A 12 2.13 7.94 -2.43
C THR A 12 2.03 6.75 -3.36
N TYR A 13 1.28 5.74 -2.93
CA TYR A 13 0.99 4.55 -3.72
C TYR A 13 -0.51 4.48 -3.95
N TRP A 14 -0.89 3.86 -5.06
CA TRP A 14 -2.29 3.75 -5.44
C TRP A 14 -2.61 2.32 -5.87
N THR A 15 -3.84 1.92 -5.65
CA THR A 15 -4.39 0.68 -6.21
C THR A 15 -5.84 0.89 -6.58
N ARG A 16 -6.33 0.05 -7.48
CA ARG A 16 -7.76 0.03 -7.85
C ARG A 16 -8.48 -1.00 -7.00
N SER A 17 -9.74 -0.71 -6.65
CA SER A 17 -10.59 -1.74 -6.06
C SER A 17 -10.83 -2.86 -7.07
N ILE A 18 -10.92 -4.09 -6.58
CA ILE A 18 -11.33 -5.24 -7.39
C ILE A 18 -12.85 -5.22 -7.59
N CYS A 19 -13.60 -4.67 -6.62
CA CYS A 19 -15.06 -4.68 -6.65
C CYS A 19 -15.65 -3.51 -7.45
N ASP A 20 -14.91 -2.41 -7.55
CA ASP A 20 -15.37 -1.20 -8.22
C ASP A 20 -14.23 -0.59 -9.04
N SER A 21 -14.43 -0.47 -10.36
CA SER A 21 -13.38 -0.04 -11.27
C SER A 21 -13.08 1.46 -11.17
N ASP A 22 -14.00 2.25 -10.62
CA ASP A 22 -13.88 3.70 -10.45
C ASP A 22 -13.18 4.05 -9.12
N CYS A 23 -13.26 3.16 -8.13
CA CYS A 23 -12.70 3.40 -6.82
C CYS A 23 -11.17 3.18 -6.77
N ILE A 24 -10.43 4.29 -6.71
CA ILE A 24 -8.96 4.32 -6.56
C ILE A 24 -8.60 4.56 -5.09
N PHE A 25 -7.92 3.59 -4.50
CA PHE A 25 -7.37 3.70 -3.15
C PHE A 25 -5.98 4.30 -3.19
N ARG A 26 -5.81 5.45 -2.55
CA ARG A 26 -4.53 6.13 -2.37
C ARG A 26 -4.04 5.98 -0.94
N ALA A 27 -2.77 5.66 -0.78
CA ALA A 27 -2.11 5.57 0.52
C ALA A 27 -0.76 6.28 0.47
N THR A 28 -0.60 7.31 1.28
CA THR A 28 0.68 8.02 1.44
C THR A 28 1.47 7.36 2.57
N ILE A 29 2.66 6.85 2.28
CA ILE A 29 3.52 6.26 3.32
C ILE A 29 4.15 7.38 4.13
N ILE A 30 3.79 7.49 5.41
CA ILE A 30 4.39 8.46 6.34
C ILE A 30 5.72 7.90 6.85
N ARG A 31 5.73 6.63 7.24
CA ARG A 31 6.94 5.94 7.70
C ARG A 31 6.86 4.45 7.41
N ARG A 32 8.02 3.82 7.23
CA ARG A 32 8.16 2.36 7.13
C ARG A 32 9.09 1.81 8.20
N THR A 33 8.85 0.57 8.58
CA THR A 33 9.77 -0.31 9.30
C THR A 33 9.92 -1.61 8.52
N ALA A 34 10.81 -2.49 8.94
CA ALA A 34 11.08 -3.77 8.25
C ALA A 34 9.85 -4.70 8.11
N LYS A 35 8.81 -4.52 8.93
CA LYS A 35 7.60 -5.38 8.94
C LYS A 35 6.28 -4.60 8.95
N SER A 36 6.30 -3.28 9.00
CA SER A 36 5.10 -2.46 9.09
C SER A 36 5.27 -1.12 8.41
N VAL A 37 4.19 -0.55 7.89
CA VAL A 37 4.14 0.82 7.39
C VAL A 37 3.06 1.60 8.10
N TRP A 38 3.23 2.90 8.14
CA TRP A 38 2.19 3.84 8.54
C TRP A 38 1.78 4.59 7.30
N ILE A 39 0.51 4.46 6.97
CA ILE A 39 -0.08 5.12 5.83
C ILE A 39 -1.09 6.15 6.28
N LYS A 40 -1.19 7.23 5.53
CA LYS A 40 -2.30 8.16 5.63
C LYS A 40 -3.44 7.63 4.78
N SER A 41 -4.55 7.26 5.42
CA SER A 41 -5.79 6.93 4.73
C SER A 41 -6.39 8.18 4.08
N MET A 42 -7.27 7.98 3.10
CA MET A 42 -8.04 9.06 2.46
C MET A 42 -8.80 9.93 3.47
N ASN A 43 -9.22 9.36 4.59
CA ASN A 43 -9.93 10.08 5.67
C ASN A 43 -9.01 10.97 6.53
N GLY A 44 -7.71 11.05 6.21
CA GLY A 44 -6.71 11.81 6.97
C GLY A 44 -6.14 11.06 8.18
N GLU A 45 -6.71 9.90 8.52
CA GLU A 45 -6.24 9.06 9.63
C GLU A 45 -4.94 8.35 9.29
N THR A 46 -4.02 8.30 10.26
CA THR A 46 -2.79 7.52 10.12
C THR A 46 -3.02 6.11 10.64
N VAL A 47 -3.01 5.13 9.75
CA VAL A 47 -3.19 3.72 10.12
C VAL A 47 -1.89 2.94 9.96
N ARG A 48 -1.62 2.07 10.94
CA ARG A 48 -0.51 1.12 10.88
C ARG A 48 -0.95 -0.14 10.13
N ARG A 49 -0.16 -0.57 9.15
CA ARG A 49 -0.38 -1.82 8.40
C ARG A 49 0.86 -2.69 8.39
N SER A 50 0.64 -4.01 8.42
CA SER A 50 1.68 -5.02 8.25
C SER A 50 2.09 -5.08 6.79
N ILE A 51 3.39 -5.31 6.55
CA ILE A 51 3.90 -5.57 5.20
C ILE A 51 3.88 -7.09 4.98
N GLU A 52 3.29 -7.54 3.87
CA GLU A 52 3.40 -8.91 3.38
C GLU A 52 4.26 -8.92 2.11
N LEU A 53 5.19 -9.85 2.01
CA LEU A 53 6.00 -10.01 0.82
C LEU A 53 5.35 -11.07 -0.07
N HIS A 54 4.93 -10.68 -1.27
CA HIS A 54 4.35 -11.59 -2.25
C HIS A 54 5.07 -11.41 -3.58
N ASP A 55 5.58 -12.50 -4.14
CA ASP A 55 6.30 -12.50 -5.43
C ASP A 55 7.48 -11.50 -5.51
N GLY A 56 8.15 -11.24 -4.38
CA GLY A 56 9.24 -10.26 -4.32
C GLY A 56 8.78 -8.79 -4.32
N VAL A 57 7.49 -8.53 -4.15
CA VAL A 57 6.92 -7.19 -3.98
C VAL A 57 6.34 -7.08 -2.57
N GLU A 58 6.61 -5.97 -1.89
CA GLU A 58 5.93 -5.65 -0.63
C GLU A 58 4.49 -5.22 -0.90
N HIS A 59 3.55 -5.82 -0.17
CA HIS A 59 2.12 -5.56 -0.24
C HIS A 59 1.57 -5.14 1.11
N ILE A 60 0.61 -4.22 1.09
CA ILE A 60 -0.10 -3.73 2.27
C ILE A 60 -1.59 -3.63 1.99
N TYR A 61 -2.39 -3.77 3.04
CA TYR A 61 -3.85 -3.65 2.98
C TYR A 61 -4.29 -2.34 3.64
N PRO A 62 -4.52 -1.25 2.90
CA PRO A 62 -4.80 0.06 3.49
C PRO A 62 -6.05 0.09 4.39
N HIS A 63 -7.12 -0.59 3.98
CA HIS A 63 -8.39 -0.62 4.71
C HIS A 63 -8.50 -1.80 5.68
N GLY A 64 -7.46 -2.64 5.79
CA GLY A 64 -7.48 -3.87 6.58
C GLY A 64 -7.73 -5.09 5.72
N ARG A 65 -7.75 -6.25 6.37
CA ARG A 65 -7.76 -7.56 5.70
C ARG A 65 -9.16 -8.14 5.76
N TYR A 66 -9.86 -8.11 4.64
CA TYR A 66 -11.19 -8.65 4.42
C TYR A 66 -11.29 -9.21 2.99
N SER A 67 -12.35 -9.96 2.68
CA SER A 67 -12.57 -10.50 1.33
C SER A 67 -12.63 -9.37 0.29
N MET A 68 -11.85 -9.46 -0.78
CA MET A 68 -11.70 -8.40 -1.81
C MET A 68 -11.10 -7.09 -1.29
N ALA A 69 -10.37 -7.12 -0.17
CA ALA A 69 -9.68 -5.93 0.31
C ALA A 69 -8.71 -5.37 -0.72
N ALA A 70 -8.65 -4.05 -0.79
CA ALA A 70 -7.65 -3.34 -1.57
C ALA A 70 -6.25 -3.77 -1.14
N CYS A 71 -5.43 -4.14 -2.11
CA CYS A 71 -4.03 -4.48 -1.89
C CYS A 71 -3.16 -3.49 -2.66
N ILE A 72 -2.32 -2.76 -1.93
CA ILE A 72 -1.35 -1.84 -2.48
C ILE A 72 -0.01 -2.57 -2.51
N GLY A 73 0.57 -2.70 -3.69
CA GLY A 73 1.94 -3.18 -3.85
C GLY A 73 2.91 -2.01 -4.00
N ALA A 74 4.15 -2.19 -3.55
CA ALA A 74 5.24 -1.23 -3.76
C ALA A 74 5.59 -1.01 -5.24
N ASP A 75 5.05 -1.84 -6.14
CA ASP A 75 5.14 -1.68 -7.59
C ASP A 75 4.34 -0.48 -8.14
N ARG A 76 3.21 -0.13 -7.51
CA ARG A 76 2.28 0.90 -8.00
C ARG A 76 2.45 2.21 -7.26
N VAL A 77 3.61 2.84 -7.49
CA VAL A 77 3.87 4.19 -7.00
C VAL A 77 3.13 5.22 -7.87
N GLU A 78 2.47 6.19 -7.24
CA GLU A 78 2.01 7.39 -7.93
C GLU A 78 3.27 8.23 -8.16
N ALA A 79 3.89 8.06 -9.33
CA ALA A 79 4.97 8.94 -9.74
C ALA A 79 4.35 10.34 -9.96
N ALA A 80 4.90 11.33 -9.24
CA ALA A 80 4.52 12.73 -9.36
C ALA A 80 4.71 13.25 -10.79
#